data_AF-A0A2V7Y3R6-F1
#
_entry.id   AF-A0A2V7Y3R6-F1
#
_cell.length_a   1.000
_cell.length_b   1.000
_cell.length_c   1.000
_cell.angle_alpha   90.00
_cell.angle_beta   90.00
_cell.angle_gamma   90.00
#
_symmetry.space_group_name_H-M   'P 1'
#
loop_
_entity.id
_entity.type
_entity.pdbx_description
1 polymer ?
#
loop_
_entity_poly.entity_id
_entity_poly.type
_entity_poly.pdbx_seq_one_letter_code
_entity_poly.pdbx_strand_id
1 'polypeptide(L)'
;MVALMPLAHAHAFAVAMAVSAALALLFPDARGWAPAIGAAVVLALPQLLLIARGSSTGTGHFLGWQVGWDRGEQGLLRFWWLNLGLFLPLLLLALAWRWPRRLVDRPLPRFYLPFAACFLLPNVLRLSPWIWDNIKFMVWWHVVSACLIALLLARLWRLAGAARVVSVALFALLTLSGALDLWRVASRAIVLPIVLPDGEAFAGQIRATTPPGAVILHAPTYDSEVYLSGRRTVMGYPGHTWSQGLEVGTREEDVKRIYAGAPDARALLDRYGVDYVLVGPHERALEGFDEDALRGLPVVARQGRYALLRAH
;
A
#
# COMPACT_ATOMS: atom_id res chain seq x y z
N MET A 1 6.27 16.85 -7.73
CA MET A 1 5.31 15.84 -7.22
C MET A 1 5.99 14.52 -6.87
N VAL A 2 6.71 13.87 -7.79
CA VAL A 2 7.45 12.61 -7.51
C VAL A 2 8.38 12.72 -6.29
N ALA A 3 9.06 13.85 -6.12
CA ALA A 3 10.01 14.04 -5.03
C ALA A 3 9.40 14.06 -3.60
N LEU A 4 8.08 14.22 -3.47
CA LEU A 4 7.36 14.17 -2.19
C LEU A 4 6.79 12.77 -1.89
N MET A 5 6.97 11.82 -2.82
CA MET A 5 6.43 10.48 -2.70
C MET A 5 7.20 9.53 -1.77
N PRO A 6 8.48 9.71 -1.37
CA PRO A 6 9.11 8.74 -0.47
C PRO A 6 8.33 8.46 0.82
N LEU A 7 7.81 9.50 1.50
CA LEU A 7 6.99 9.32 2.71
C LEU A 7 5.54 8.93 2.41
N ALA A 8 4.99 9.38 1.28
CA ALA A 8 3.59 9.09 0.94
C ALA A 8 3.42 7.67 0.35
N HIS A 9 4.36 7.25 -0.51
CA HIS A 9 4.35 5.97 -1.22
C HIS A 9 5.73 5.64 -1.79
N ALA A 10 6.62 5.05 -0.97
CA ALA A 10 8.00 4.73 -1.35
C ALA A 10 8.12 3.89 -2.64
N HIS A 11 7.26 2.88 -2.85
CA HIS A 11 7.30 2.06 -4.08
C HIS A 11 6.98 2.85 -5.35
N ALA A 12 6.02 3.78 -5.32
CA ALA A 12 5.69 4.62 -6.46
C ALA A 12 6.85 5.55 -6.81
N PHE A 13 7.52 6.11 -5.79
CA PHE A 13 8.76 6.86 -5.97
C PHE A 13 9.84 6.00 -6.65
N ALA A 14 10.07 4.77 -6.14
CA ALA A 14 11.06 3.86 -6.70
C ALA A 14 10.79 3.53 -8.17
N VAL A 15 9.53 3.22 -8.54
CA VAL A 15 9.14 2.97 -9.94
C VAL A 15 9.36 4.21 -10.79
N ALA A 16 8.91 5.39 -10.33
CA ALA A 16 9.04 6.63 -11.09
C ALA A 16 10.52 6.96 -11.38
N MET A 17 11.41 6.81 -10.38
CA MET A 17 12.84 7.04 -10.54
C MET A 17 13.48 5.99 -11.46
N ALA A 18 13.16 4.71 -11.30
CA ALA A 18 13.72 3.63 -12.12
C ALA A 18 13.29 3.75 -13.59
N VAL A 19 12.02 4.04 -13.85
CA VAL A 19 11.48 4.28 -15.19
C VAL A 19 12.12 5.54 -15.80
N SER A 20 12.23 6.62 -15.04
CA SER A 20 12.86 7.87 -15.53
C SER A 20 14.32 7.66 -15.89
N ALA A 21 15.08 6.93 -15.07
CA ALA A 21 16.47 6.59 -15.35
C ALA A 21 16.58 5.71 -16.60
N ALA A 22 15.73 4.68 -16.74
CA ALA A 22 15.72 3.83 -17.93
C ALA A 22 15.34 4.61 -19.19
N LEU A 23 14.37 5.52 -19.12
CA LEU A 23 14.01 6.40 -20.23
C LEU A 23 15.12 7.38 -20.58
N ALA A 24 15.84 7.92 -19.60
CA ALA A 24 17.00 8.77 -19.84
C ALA A 24 18.12 8.04 -20.59
N LEU A 25 18.31 6.73 -20.33
CA LEU A 25 19.27 5.89 -21.05
C LEU A 25 18.82 5.58 -22.47
N LEU A 26 17.51 5.33 -22.67
CA LEU A 26 16.95 4.98 -23.99
C LEU A 26 16.75 6.19 -24.91
N PHE A 27 16.52 7.36 -24.31
CA PHE A 27 16.27 8.64 -24.98
C PHE A 27 17.13 9.74 -24.34
N PRO A 28 18.44 9.74 -24.62
CA PRO A 28 19.38 10.64 -23.98
C PRO A 28 19.08 12.09 -24.32
N ASP A 29 18.69 12.85 -23.30
CA ASP A 29 18.61 14.30 -23.29
C ASP A 29 19.11 14.78 -21.92
N ALA A 30 20.42 15.01 -21.84
CA ALA A 30 21.06 15.40 -20.58
C ALA A 30 20.50 16.72 -20.04
N ARG A 31 20.02 17.63 -20.91
CA ARG A 31 19.47 18.93 -20.49
C ARG A 31 18.07 18.82 -19.90
N GLY A 32 17.30 17.81 -20.31
CA GLY A 32 15.99 17.51 -19.73
C GLY A 32 16.07 16.58 -18.52
N TRP A 33 16.74 15.43 -18.67
CA TRP A 33 16.72 14.37 -17.65
C TRP A 33 17.53 14.70 -16.40
N ALA A 34 18.73 15.26 -16.56
CA ALA A 34 19.62 15.52 -15.42
C ALA A 34 19.01 16.49 -14.39
N PRO A 35 18.46 17.66 -14.77
CA PRO A 35 17.84 18.54 -13.78
C PRO A 35 16.56 17.94 -13.17
N ALA A 36 15.76 17.19 -13.94
CA ALA A 36 14.53 16.57 -13.43
C ALA A 36 14.83 15.48 -12.40
N ILE A 37 15.73 14.54 -12.72
CA ILE A 37 16.16 13.46 -11.83
C ILE A 37 16.91 14.05 -10.63
N GLY A 38 17.82 15.01 -10.87
CA GLY A 38 18.58 15.68 -9.83
C GLY A 38 17.69 16.40 -8.82
N ALA A 39 16.73 17.20 -9.28
CA ALA A 39 15.76 17.87 -8.41
C ALA A 39 14.91 16.87 -7.62
N ALA A 40 14.49 15.77 -8.25
CA ALA A 40 13.74 14.72 -7.57
C ALA A 40 14.54 14.05 -6.45
N VAL A 41 15.82 13.73 -6.70
CA VAL A 41 16.71 13.14 -5.70
C VAL A 41 16.99 14.11 -4.55
N VAL A 42 17.32 15.38 -4.84
CA VAL A 42 17.62 16.38 -3.80
C VAL A 42 16.45 16.58 -2.85
N LEU A 43 15.24 16.70 -3.40
CA LEU A 43 14.02 16.88 -2.61
C LEU A 43 13.58 15.60 -1.88
N ALA A 44 13.89 14.42 -2.42
CA ALA A 44 13.61 13.13 -1.79
C ALA A 44 14.62 12.75 -0.71
N LEU A 45 15.87 13.24 -0.78
CA LEU A 45 16.96 12.87 0.10
C LEU A 45 16.63 12.97 1.60
N PRO A 46 16.09 14.08 2.14
CA PRO A 46 15.78 14.15 3.58
C PRO A 46 14.75 13.10 4.02
N GLN A 47 13.79 12.78 3.15
CA GLN A 47 12.77 11.77 3.41
C GLN A 47 13.37 10.36 3.38
N LEU A 48 14.25 10.07 2.42
CA LEU A 48 14.95 8.79 2.32
C LEU A 48 15.88 8.58 3.53
N LEU A 49 16.57 9.63 3.99
CA LEU A 49 17.38 9.57 5.20
C LEU A 49 16.55 9.33 6.46
N LEU A 50 15.34 9.90 6.53
CA LEU A 50 14.42 9.65 7.63
C LEU A 50 13.95 8.18 7.65
N ILE A 51 13.51 7.67 6.49
CA ILE A 51 13.09 6.27 6.34
C ILE A 51 14.24 5.33 6.67
N ALA A 52 15.45 5.58 6.16
CA ALA A 52 16.62 4.74 6.40
C ALA A 52 17.06 4.70 7.88
N ARG A 53 16.72 5.71 8.69
CA ARG A 53 17.00 5.71 10.14
C ARG A 53 16.00 4.91 10.96
N GLY A 54 14.75 4.78 10.49
CA GLY A 54 13.65 4.16 11.24
C GLY A 54 13.24 2.77 10.74
N SER A 55 13.42 2.50 9.46
CA SER A 55 13.28 1.16 8.86
C SER A 55 14.60 0.43 9.07
N SER A 56 14.58 -0.76 9.68
CA SER A 56 15.75 -1.62 9.63
C SER A 56 15.91 -2.05 8.17
N THR A 57 16.77 -1.34 7.45
CA THR A 57 17.17 -1.70 6.09
C THR A 57 18.05 -2.94 6.15
N GLY A 58 17.49 -4.06 6.63
CA GLY A 58 17.99 -5.38 6.38
C GLY A 58 17.78 -5.66 4.90
N THR A 59 18.73 -5.24 4.08
CA THR A 59 18.80 -5.46 2.62
C THR A 59 18.62 -6.94 2.23
N GLY A 60 18.81 -7.87 3.17
CA GLY A 60 18.57 -9.31 3.01
C GLY A 60 17.10 -9.76 2.92
N HIS A 61 16.11 -8.94 3.31
CA HIS A 61 14.69 -9.37 3.27
C HIS A 61 13.93 -8.91 2.02
N PHE A 62 14.38 -7.84 1.36
CA PHE A 62 13.63 -7.17 0.29
C PHE A 62 13.80 -7.81 -1.08
N LEU A 63 15.00 -8.31 -1.41
CA LEU A 63 15.31 -8.86 -2.72
C LEU A 63 15.52 -10.38 -2.64
N GLY A 64 14.68 -11.14 -3.33
CA GLY A 64 14.81 -12.60 -3.42
C GLY A 64 14.38 -13.12 -4.78
N TRP A 65 14.94 -14.25 -5.21
CA TRP A 65 14.47 -14.93 -6.41
C TRP A 65 13.11 -15.57 -6.14
N GLN A 66 12.13 -15.29 -7.00
CA GLN A 66 10.81 -15.86 -6.87
C GLN A 66 10.10 -15.92 -8.23
N VAL A 67 9.66 -17.12 -8.63
CA VAL A 67 8.97 -17.32 -9.89
C VAL A 67 7.45 -17.24 -9.71
N GLY A 68 6.88 -16.18 -10.26
CA GLY A 68 5.46 -15.84 -10.20
C GLY A 68 5.11 -14.97 -9.00
N TRP A 69 4.12 -14.10 -9.19
CA TRP A 69 3.56 -13.27 -8.15
C TRP A 69 2.38 -13.97 -7.48
N ASP A 70 2.50 -14.19 -6.17
CA ASP A 70 1.46 -14.70 -5.25
C ASP A 70 0.50 -15.79 -5.82
N ARG A 71 1.04 -16.71 -6.62
CA ARG A 71 0.24 -17.69 -7.38
C ARG A 71 -0.16 -18.93 -6.59
N GLY A 72 0.34 -19.09 -5.36
CA GLY A 72 0.22 -20.35 -4.60
C GLY A 72 0.63 -21.56 -5.46
N GLU A 73 -0.23 -22.59 -5.46
CA GLU A 73 -0.04 -23.82 -6.24
C GLU A 73 -0.43 -23.69 -7.72
N GLN A 74 -0.94 -22.53 -8.16
CA GLN A 74 -1.39 -22.36 -9.54
C GLN A 74 -0.21 -22.28 -10.51
N GLY A 75 -0.36 -22.87 -11.69
CA GLY A 75 0.58 -22.71 -12.80
C GLY A 75 0.60 -21.26 -13.30
N LEU A 76 1.79 -20.76 -13.68
CA LEU A 76 2.02 -19.35 -14.04
C LEU A 76 1.08 -18.82 -15.14
N LEU A 77 0.91 -19.59 -16.22
CA LEU A 77 0.04 -19.19 -17.33
C LEU A 77 -1.44 -19.15 -16.93
N ARG A 78 -1.89 -20.15 -16.16
CA ARG A 78 -3.26 -20.22 -15.66
C ARG A 78 -3.55 -19.05 -14.72
N PHE A 79 -2.63 -18.77 -13.80
CA PHE A 79 -2.73 -17.65 -12.87
C PHE A 79 -2.90 -16.33 -13.62
N TRP A 80 -2.03 -16.04 -14.61
CA TRP A 80 -2.14 -14.79 -15.37
C TRP A 80 -3.34 -14.75 -16.29
N TRP A 81 -3.79 -15.88 -16.84
CA TRP A 81 -5.05 -15.93 -17.58
C TRP A 81 -6.26 -15.60 -16.70
N LEU A 82 -6.31 -16.10 -15.47
CA LEU A 82 -7.40 -15.80 -14.54
C LEU A 82 -7.40 -14.34 -14.08
N ASN A 83 -6.23 -13.71 -13.96
CA ASN A 83 -6.10 -12.33 -13.50
C ASN A 83 -6.23 -11.29 -14.64
N LEU A 84 -5.66 -11.56 -15.82
CA LEU A 84 -5.60 -10.59 -16.93
C LEU A 84 -6.55 -10.95 -18.08
N GLY A 85 -6.95 -12.21 -18.22
CA GLY A 85 -7.81 -12.68 -19.31
C GLY A 85 -7.32 -12.21 -20.68
N LEU A 86 -8.23 -11.58 -21.43
CA LEU A 86 -7.95 -11.04 -22.76
C LEU A 86 -7.00 -9.83 -22.78
N PHE A 87 -6.71 -9.21 -21.64
CA PHE A 87 -5.81 -8.06 -21.56
C PHE A 87 -4.43 -8.38 -22.13
N LEU A 88 -3.83 -9.50 -21.71
CA LEU A 88 -2.48 -9.89 -22.14
C LEU A 88 -2.42 -10.24 -23.65
N PRO A 89 -3.31 -11.10 -24.20
CA PRO A 89 -3.36 -11.33 -25.65
C PRO A 89 -3.59 -10.06 -26.47
N LEU A 90 -4.46 -9.15 -26.03
CA LEU A 90 -4.73 -7.90 -26.75
C LEU A 90 -3.56 -6.93 -26.71
N LEU A 91 -2.81 -6.91 -25.60
CA LEU A 91 -1.57 -6.14 -25.50
C LEU A 91 -0.51 -6.66 -26.47
N LEU A 92 -0.31 -7.99 -26.51
CA LEU A 92 0.61 -8.60 -27.47
C LEU A 92 0.18 -8.32 -28.91
N LEU A 93 -1.12 -8.40 -29.18
CA LEU A 93 -1.68 -8.05 -30.48
C LEU A 93 -1.42 -6.58 -30.81
N ALA A 94 -1.64 -5.65 -29.88
CA ALA A 94 -1.39 -4.22 -30.09
C ALA A 94 0.07 -3.93 -30.44
N LEU A 95 1.01 -4.58 -29.75
CA LEU A 95 2.45 -4.46 -30.00
C LEU A 95 2.88 -5.11 -31.33
N ALA A 96 2.25 -6.22 -31.71
CA ALA A 96 2.58 -6.97 -32.93
C ALA A 96 1.85 -6.47 -34.18
N TRP A 97 0.77 -5.69 -34.04
CA TRP A 97 -0.12 -5.29 -35.13
C TRP A 97 0.58 -4.49 -36.22
N ARG A 98 0.54 -4.98 -37.47
CA ARG A 98 1.22 -4.35 -38.63
C ARG A 98 0.30 -3.89 -39.77
N TRP A 99 -1.01 -4.16 -39.70
CA TRP A 99 -1.92 -3.96 -40.84
C TRP A 99 -2.91 -2.79 -40.66
N PRO A 100 -3.20 -1.97 -41.67
CA PRO A 100 -2.45 -1.76 -42.91
C PRO A 100 -1.11 -1.07 -42.68
N ARG A 101 -0.90 -0.55 -41.45
CA ARG A 101 0.37 -0.03 -40.95
C ARG A 101 0.54 -0.43 -39.48
N ARG A 102 1.76 -0.29 -38.96
CA ARG A 102 2.04 -0.53 -37.54
C ARG A 102 1.11 0.29 -36.66
N LEU A 103 0.54 -0.35 -35.64
CA LEU A 103 -0.26 0.37 -34.64
C LEU A 103 0.64 1.22 -33.74
N VAL A 104 1.79 0.63 -33.39
CA VAL A 104 2.78 1.16 -32.47
C VAL A 104 4.06 1.43 -33.26
N ASP A 105 4.42 2.70 -33.43
CA ASP A 105 5.61 3.13 -34.17
C ASP A 105 6.90 2.76 -33.45
N ARG A 106 8.02 2.63 -34.17
CA ARG A 106 9.30 2.14 -33.61
C ARG A 106 9.83 2.80 -32.31
N PRO A 107 9.63 4.10 -32.02
CA PRO A 107 10.06 4.65 -30.73
C PRO A 107 9.19 4.18 -29.57
N LEU A 108 7.92 3.85 -29.80
CA LEU A 108 6.96 3.56 -28.74
C LEU A 108 7.25 2.24 -27.98
N PRO A 109 7.67 1.12 -28.61
CA PRO A 109 8.10 -0.08 -27.89
C PRO A 109 9.35 0.16 -27.05
N ARG A 110 10.26 1.04 -27.49
CA ARG A 110 11.44 1.43 -26.69
C ARG A 110 11.00 2.23 -25.46
N PHE A 111 10.09 3.19 -25.63
CA PHE A 111 9.50 3.93 -24.53
C PHE A 111 8.74 3.03 -23.54
N TYR A 112 8.07 1.99 -24.06
CA TYR A 112 7.30 1.05 -23.25
C TYR A 112 8.16 0.03 -22.49
N LEU A 113 9.42 -0.19 -22.90
CA LEU A 113 10.29 -1.22 -22.32
C LEU A 113 10.47 -1.12 -20.80
N PRO A 114 10.71 0.06 -20.18
CA PRO A 114 10.79 0.19 -18.73
C PRO A 114 9.49 -0.21 -18.03
N PHE A 115 8.33 0.09 -18.63
CA PHE A 115 7.04 -0.32 -18.08
C PHE A 115 6.80 -1.82 -18.22
N ALA A 116 7.24 -2.45 -19.33
CA ALA A 116 7.23 -3.91 -19.45
C ALA A 116 8.08 -4.57 -18.34
N ALA A 117 9.23 -3.98 -18.00
CA ALA A 117 10.04 -4.44 -16.88
C ALA A 117 9.31 -4.35 -15.52
N CYS A 118 8.43 -3.35 -15.33
CA CYS A 118 7.58 -3.27 -14.14
C CYS A 118 6.59 -4.44 -13.97
N PHE A 119 6.34 -5.24 -15.01
CA PHE A 119 5.57 -6.48 -14.91
C PHE A 119 6.45 -7.72 -14.89
N LEU A 120 7.51 -7.74 -15.69
CA LEU A 120 8.39 -8.90 -15.78
C LEU A 120 9.24 -9.09 -14.53
N LEU A 121 9.85 -8.02 -14.00
CA LEU A 121 10.74 -8.12 -12.83
C LEU A 121 10.03 -8.62 -11.57
N PRO A 122 8.83 -8.12 -11.19
CA PRO A 122 8.15 -8.62 -10.00
C PRO A 122 7.53 -10.01 -10.19
N ASN A 123 7.64 -10.62 -11.38
CA ASN A 123 7.32 -12.03 -11.64
C ASN A 123 8.54 -12.96 -11.50
N VAL A 124 9.76 -12.43 -11.38
CA VAL A 124 11.00 -13.22 -11.20
C VAL A 124 11.75 -12.86 -9.92
N LEU A 125 11.44 -11.69 -9.35
CA LEU A 125 12.03 -11.16 -8.13
C LEU A 125 10.93 -10.80 -7.14
N ARG A 126 11.15 -11.14 -5.88
CA ARG A 126 10.50 -10.50 -4.74
C ARG A 126 11.15 -9.13 -4.54
N LEU A 127 10.39 -8.05 -4.69
CA LEU A 127 10.87 -6.66 -4.56
C LEU A 127 10.43 -5.99 -3.25
N SER A 128 9.72 -6.72 -2.40
CA SER A 128 9.19 -6.25 -1.11
C SER A 128 9.13 -7.42 -0.13
N PRO A 129 9.17 -7.20 1.19
CA PRO A 129 9.19 -8.27 2.19
C PRO A 129 7.98 -9.20 2.04
N TRP A 130 6.83 -8.62 1.71
CA TRP A 130 5.63 -9.34 1.33
C TRP A 130 5.52 -9.44 -0.20
N ILE A 131 5.38 -10.65 -0.73
CA ILE A 131 5.30 -10.85 -2.19
C ILE A 131 4.11 -10.14 -2.82
N TRP A 132 2.97 -10.06 -2.11
CA TRP A 132 1.77 -9.41 -2.61
C TRP A 132 2.04 -7.95 -3.06
N ASP A 133 2.93 -7.25 -2.35
CA ASP A 133 3.31 -5.86 -2.63
C ASP A 133 3.97 -5.63 -4.00
N ASN A 134 4.43 -6.68 -4.69
CA ASN A 134 4.92 -6.58 -6.06
C ASN A 134 3.86 -5.98 -7.02
N ILE A 135 2.58 -6.06 -6.69
CA ILE A 135 1.50 -5.42 -7.45
C ILE A 135 1.69 -3.90 -7.60
N LYS A 136 2.34 -3.25 -6.60
CA LYS A 136 2.64 -1.80 -6.61
C LYS A 136 3.58 -1.39 -7.75
N PHE A 137 4.34 -2.34 -8.29
CA PHE A 137 5.17 -2.16 -9.48
C PHE A 137 4.36 -2.50 -10.74
N MET A 138 3.65 -3.63 -10.73
CA MET A 138 2.89 -4.13 -11.88
C MET A 138 1.73 -3.21 -12.29
N VAL A 139 1.16 -2.43 -11.37
CA VAL A 139 0.06 -1.50 -11.70
C VAL A 139 0.48 -0.45 -12.74
N TRP A 140 1.74 0.00 -12.72
CA TRP A 140 2.26 0.97 -13.69
C TRP A 140 2.35 0.39 -15.09
N TRP A 141 2.74 -0.88 -15.20
CA TRP A 141 2.66 -1.63 -16.45
C TRP A 141 1.23 -1.71 -16.95
N HIS A 142 0.28 -2.04 -16.07
CA HIS A 142 -1.12 -2.20 -16.44
C HIS A 142 -1.72 -0.90 -17.01
N VAL A 143 -1.48 0.24 -16.34
CA VAL A 143 -1.98 1.56 -16.78
C VAL A 143 -1.44 1.93 -18.17
N VAL A 144 -0.13 1.80 -18.40
CA VAL A 144 0.46 2.13 -19.71
C VAL A 144 0.02 1.13 -20.79
N SER A 145 -0.08 -0.15 -20.45
CA SER A 145 -0.58 -1.20 -21.35
C SER A 145 -2.03 -0.96 -21.79
N ALA A 146 -2.88 -0.49 -20.87
CA ALA A 146 -4.26 -0.14 -21.18
C ALA A 146 -4.35 0.94 -22.27
N CYS A 147 -3.42 1.91 -22.30
CA CYS A 147 -3.34 2.91 -23.36
C CYS A 147 -3.02 2.28 -24.73
N LEU A 148 -2.12 1.30 -24.78
CA LEU A 148 -1.79 0.58 -26.02
C LEU A 148 -2.97 -0.27 -26.51
N ILE A 149 -3.70 -0.92 -25.59
CA ILE A 149 -4.92 -1.65 -25.93
C ILE A 149 -6.00 -0.68 -26.41
N ALA A 150 -6.15 0.50 -25.80
CA ALA A 150 -7.09 1.52 -26.26
C ALA A 150 -6.79 1.98 -27.70
N LEU A 151 -5.52 2.10 -28.09
CA LEU A 151 -5.13 2.36 -29.48
C LEU A 151 -5.58 1.22 -30.42
N LEU A 152 -5.46 -0.03 -29.99
CA LEU A 152 -5.92 -1.20 -30.75
C LEU A 152 -7.44 -1.15 -30.94
N LEU A 153 -8.20 -0.91 -29.87
CA LEU A 153 -9.66 -0.77 -29.94
C LEU A 153 -10.06 0.38 -30.86
N ALA A 154 -9.42 1.55 -30.72
CA ALA A 154 -9.67 2.70 -31.61
C ALA A 154 -9.38 2.37 -33.08
N ARG A 155 -8.36 1.54 -33.36
CA ARG A 155 -8.08 1.04 -34.72
C ARG A 155 -9.20 0.15 -35.23
N LEU A 156 -9.62 -0.84 -34.44
CA LEU A 156 -10.71 -1.76 -34.79
C LEU A 156 -12.03 -1.02 -35.05
N TRP A 157 -12.34 -0.02 -34.22
CA TRP A 157 -13.48 0.86 -34.39
C TRP A 157 -13.49 1.58 -35.76
N ARG A 158 -12.32 2.04 -36.20
CA ARG A 158 -12.13 2.75 -37.48
C ARG A 158 -12.21 1.84 -38.70
N LEU A 159 -11.93 0.54 -38.56
CA LEU A 159 -12.07 -0.44 -39.67
C LEU A 159 -13.54 -0.74 -40.04
N ALA A 160 -14.50 -0.25 -39.23
CA ALA A 160 -15.94 -0.41 -39.44
C ALA A 160 -16.41 -1.89 -39.50
N GLY A 161 -17.69 -2.12 -39.82
CA GLY A 161 -18.27 -3.46 -39.93
C GLY A 161 -18.09 -4.32 -38.68
N ALA A 162 -17.74 -5.60 -38.89
CA ALA A 162 -17.52 -6.57 -37.81
C ALA A 162 -16.41 -6.15 -36.83
N ALA A 163 -15.35 -5.50 -37.30
CA ALA A 163 -14.25 -5.05 -36.44
C ALA A 163 -14.72 -3.99 -35.41
N ARG A 164 -15.68 -3.15 -35.79
CA ARG A 164 -16.30 -2.19 -34.87
C ARG A 164 -17.10 -2.89 -33.77
N VAL A 165 -17.89 -3.90 -34.13
CA VAL A 165 -18.65 -4.70 -33.15
C VAL A 165 -17.71 -5.41 -32.19
N VAL A 166 -16.64 -6.04 -32.70
CA VAL A 166 -15.59 -6.66 -31.87
C VAL A 166 -14.96 -5.62 -30.93
N SER A 167 -14.64 -4.43 -31.43
CA SER A 167 -14.08 -3.36 -30.58
C SER A 167 -14.99 -2.99 -29.41
N VAL A 168 -16.30 -2.87 -29.65
CA VAL A 168 -17.28 -2.54 -28.59
C VAL A 168 -17.39 -3.68 -27.58
N ALA A 169 -17.48 -4.92 -28.07
CA ALA A 169 -17.56 -6.09 -27.21
C ALA A 169 -16.31 -6.23 -26.33
N LEU A 170 -15.11 -6.06 -26.90
CA LEU A 170 -13.85 -6.09 -26.15
C LEU A 170 -13.77 -4.94 -25.15
N PHE A 171 -14.16 -3.72 -25.53
CA PHE A 171 -14.20 -2.58 -24.61
C PHE A 171 -15.11 -2.86 -23.41
N ALA A 172 -16.32 -3.37 -23.65
CA ALA A 172 -17.25 -3.75 -22.60
C ALA A 172 -16.66 -4.83 -21.68
N LEU A 173 -16.11 -5.92 -22.24
CA LEU A 173 -15.51 -7.00 -21.45
C LEU A 173 -14.32 -6.53 -20.59
N LEU A 174 -13.45 -5.67 -21.12
CA LEU A 174 -12.27 -5.18 -20.42
C LEU A 174 -12.60 -4.18 -19.31
N THR A 175 -13.77 -3.53 -19.36
CA THR A 175 -14.16 -2.47 -18.41
C THR A 175 -15.22 -2.93 -17.42
N LEU A 176 -15.96 -4.01 -17.71
CA LEU A 176 -17.10 -4.45 -16.90
C LEU A 176 -16.72 -4.80 -15.46
N SER A 177 -15.59 -5.49 -15.24
CA SER A 177 -15.13 -5.85 -13.88
C SER A 177 -14.84 -4.61 -13.04
N GLY A 178 -14.12 -3.62 -13.61
CA GLY A 178 -13.86 -2.34 -12.95
C GLY A 178 -15.14 -1.51 -12.75
N ALA A 179 -16.06 -1.52 -13.71
CA ALA A 179 -17.34 -0.84 -13.60
C ALA A 179 -18.22 -1.45 -12.49
N LEU A 180 -18.23 -2.78 -12.35
CA LEU A 180 -18.92 -3.48 -11.26
C LEU A 180 -18.33 -3.14 -9.90
N ASP A 181 -17.01 -3.04 -9.80
CA ASP A 181 -16.35 -2.63 -8.54
C ASP A 181 -16.68 -1.18 -8.19
N LEU A 182 -16.64 -0.26 -9.16
CA LEU A 182 -17.08 1.13 -8.95
C LEU A 182 -18.57 1.22 -8.59
N TRP A 183 -19.43 0.43 -9.23
CA TRP A 183 -20.84 0.38 -8.91
C TRP A 183 -21.08 -0.11 -7.48
N ARG A 184 -20.37 -1.15 -7.03
CA ARG A 184 -20.43 -1.68 -5.66
C ARG A 184 -20.12 -0.60 -4.62
N VAL A 185 -19.15 0.27 -4.91
CA VAL A 185 -18.80 1.43 -4.06
C VAL A 185 -19.86 2.53 -4.15
N ALA A 186 -20.24 2.93 -5.36
CA ALA A 186 -21.18 4.03 -5.60
C ALA A 186 -22.59 3.75 -5.05
N SER A 187 -23.04 2.49 -5.17
CA SER A 187 -24.31 2.02 -4.61
C SER A 187 -24.28 1.83 -3.10
N ARG A 188 -23.10 1.92 -2.46
CA ARG A 188 -22.88 1.55 -1.06
C ARG A 188 -23.36 0.13 -0.75
N ALA A 189 -23.35 -0.77 -1.73
CA ALA A 189 -23.74 -2.16 -1.55
C ALA A 189 -22.86 -2.88 -0.51
N ILE A 190 -21.60 -2.44 -0.37
CA ILE A 190 -20.69 -2.87 0.69
C ILE A 190 -20.13 -1.63 1.37
N VAL A 191 -20.44 -1.45 2.65
CA VAL A 191 -19.83 -0.43 3.51
C VAL A 191 -18.95 -1.13 4.53
N LEU A 192 -17.64 -0.96 4.41
CA LEU A 192 -16.65 -1.45 5.37
C LEU A 192 -16.12 -0.25 6.16
N PRO A 193 -16.70 0.07 7.33
CA PRO A 193 -16.19 1.15 8.16
C PRO A 193 -14.77 0.78 8.64
N ILE A 194 -13.82 1.69 8.46
CA ILE A 194 -12.45 1.51 8.97
C ILE A 194 -12.43 1.80 10.46
N VAL A 195 -13.03 2.92 10.89
CA VAL A 195 -13.27 3.24 12.30
C VAL A 195 -14.76 3.50 12.47
N LEU A 196 -15.35 2.97 13.54
CA LEU A 196 -16.77 3.20 13.84
C LEU A 196 -17.00 4.67 14.25
N PRO A 197 -18.20 5.24 14.01
CA PRO A 197 -18.50 6.64 14.37
C PRO A 197 -18.22 7.00 15.84
N ASP A 198 -18.51 6.08 16.76
CA ASP A 198 -18.21 6.24 18.19
C ASP A 198 -16.71 6.37 18.45
N GLY A 199 -15.90 5.63 17.69
CA GLY A 199 -14.45 5.66 17.77
C GLY A 199 -13.86 6.95 17.21
N GLU A 200 -14.41 7.48 16.12
CA GLU A 200 -14.02 8.80 15.58
C GLU A 200 -14.33 9.93 16.58
N ALA A 201 -15.52 9.90 17.19
CA ALA A 201 -15.88 10.85 18.25
C ALA A 201 -14.91 10.75 19.44
N PHE A 202 -14.56 9.53 19.85
CA PHE A 202 -13.63 9.31 20.95
C PHE A 202 -12.20 9.75 20.63
N ALA A 203 -11.73 9.58 19.39
CA ALA A 203 -10.46 10.13 18.94
C ALA A 203 -10.40 11.66 19.09
N GLY A 204 -11.53 12.34 18.87
CA GLY A 204 -11.72 13.76 19.17
C GLY A 204 -11.64 14.10 20.66
N GLN A 205 -12.06 13.20 21.55
CA GLN A 205 -11.88 13.37 23.00
C GLN A 205 -10.43 13.15 23.45
N ILE A 206 -9.77 12.11 22.93
CA ILE A 206 -8.33 11.90 23.13
C ILE A 206 -7.58 13.16 22.69
N ARG A 207 -7.91 13.63 21.48
CA ARG A 207 -7.86 15.00 20.94
C ARG A 207 -7.67 16.15 21.92
N ALA A 208 -8.68 16.31 22.75
CA ALA A 208 -8.88 17.47 23.60
C ALA A 208 -8.26 17.29 24.99
N THR A 209 -8.08 16.06 25.44
CA THR A 209 -7.74 15.74 26.84
C THR A 209 -6.27 15.37 27.07
N THR A 210 -5.50 15.15 25.99
CA THR A 210 -4.09 14.73 26.07
C THR A 210 -3.17 15.70 25.32
N PRO A 211 -1.90 15.85 25.74
CA PRO A 211 -0.93 16.67 25.01
C PRO A 211 -0.54 16.02 23.67
N PRO A 212 -0.09 16.79 22.65
CA PRO A 212 0.28 16.26 21.34
C PRO A 212 1.40 15.21 21.35
N GLY A 213 2.28 15.26 22.36
CA GLY A 213 3.39 14.32 22.51
C GLY A 213 3.05 13.04 23.28
N ALA A 214 1.81 12.90 23.77
CA ALA A 214 1.43 11.78 24.63
C ALA A 214 1.59 10.44 23.92
N VAL A 215 2.10 9.45 24.65
CA VAL A 215 2.14 8.05 24.23
C VAL A 215 0.93 7.33 24.79
N ILE A 216 0.12 6.77 23.89
CA ILE A 216 -1.08 6.02 24.24
C ILE A 216 -0.85 4.54 23.97
N LEU A 217 -1.07 3.72 25.00
CA LEU A 217 -1.17 2.27 24.86
C LEU A 217 -2.57 1.93 24.33
N HIS A 218 -2.61 1.13 23.27
CA HIS A 218 -3.83 0.58 22.68
C HIS A 218 -3.52 -0.80 22.10
N ALA A 219 -4.57 -1.56 21.77
CA ALA A 219 -4.45 -2.84 21.08
C ALA A 219 -3.78 -2.63 19.71
N PRO A 220 -2.84 -3.50 19.31
CA PRO A 220 -2.04 -3.30 18.09
C PRO A 220 -2.84 -3.70 16.84
N THR A 221 -3.94 -3.00 16.55
CA THR A 221 -4.80 -3.19 15.38
C THR A 221 -4.57 -2.08 14.34
N TYR A 222 -5.08 -2.28 13.12
CA TYR A 222 -4.90 -1.32 12.01
C TYR A 222 -5.94 -0.18 12.02
N ASP A 223 -6.98 -0.33 12.83
CA ASP A 223 -8.20 0.49 12.88
C ASP A 223 -8.39 1.20 14.23
N SER A 224 -7.37 1.22 15.09
CA SER A 224 -7.46 1.91 16.39
C SER A 224 -7.77 3.41 16.24
N GLU A 225 -8.66 3.90 17.09
CA GLU A 225 -9.09 5.30 17.19
C GLU A 225 -7.92 6.24 17.53
N VAL A 226 -6.88 5.72 18.17
CA VAL A 226 -5.69 6.51 18.54
C VAL A 226 -5.03 7.12 17.31
N TYR A 227 -5.06 6.44 16.15
CA TYR A 227 -4.48 6.97 14.92
C TYR A 227 -5.14 8.28 14.46
N LEU A 228 -6.43 8.46 14.74
CA LEU A 228 -7.17 9.69 14.40
C LEU A 228 -6.92 10.84 15.40
N SER A 229 -6.34 10.54 16.56
CA SER A 229 -6.01 11.53 17.58
C SER A 229 -4.67 12.23 17.31
N GLY A 230 -3.78 11.64 16.52
CA GLY A 230 -2.43 12.16 16.26
C GLY A 230 -1.43 11.98 17.42
N ARG A 231 -1.74 11.10 18.38
CA ARG A 231 -0.85 10.77 19.51
C ARG A 231 0.12 9.67 19.10
N ARG A 232 1.21 9.56 19.85
CA ARG A 232 2.18 8.48 19.67
C ARG A 232 1.59 7.19 20.22
N THR A 233 2.00 6.08 19.63
CA THR A 233 1.55 4.75 20.03
C THR A 233 2.75 3.90 20.41
N VAL A 234 2.57 2.96 21.34
CA VAL A 234 3.62 2.01 21.71
C VAL A 234 3.94 1.09 20.53
N MET A 235 2.88 0.61 19.86
CA MET A 235 2.98 -0.30 18.73
C MET A 235 1.78 -0.12 17.79
N GLY A 236 2.05 -0.10 16.48
CA GLY A 236 1.01 -0.18 15.46
C GLY A 236 0.65 -1.62 15.09
N TYR A 237 -0.20 -1.81 14.08
CA TYR A 237 -0.56 -3.14 13.59
C TYR A 237 0.66 -3.98 13.17
N PRO A 238 0.85 -5.21 13.71
CA PRO A 238 2.03 -6.05 13.44
C PRO A 238 2.28 -6.30 11.95
N GLY A 239 1.22 -6.50 11.15
CA GLY A 239 1.35 -6.72 9.70
C GLY A 239 1.88 -5.49 8.95
N HIS A 240 1.53 -4.28 9.40
CA HIS A 240 2.07 -3.04 8.84
C HIS A 240 3.51 -2.82 9.27
N THR A 241 3.83 -3.03 10.56
CA THR A 241 5.20 -2.87 11.04
C THR A 241 6.15 -3.87 10.39
N TRP A 242 5.72 -5.12 10.22
CA TRP A 242 6.50 -6.16 9.53
C TRP A 242 6.71 -5.84 8.04
N SER A 243 5.64 -5.51 7.31
CA SER A 243 5.75 -5.22 5.86
C SER A 243 6.60 -3.99 5.55
N GLN A 244 6.72 -3.05 6.51
CA GLN A 244 7.59 -1.88 6.43
C GLN A 244 9.01 -2.12 6.97
N GLY A 245 9.33 -3.34 7.43
CA GLY A 245 10.63 -3.67 8.01
C GLY A 245 10.96 -2.88 9.28
N LEU A 246 9.96 -2.60 10.12
CA LEU A 246 10.17 -1.97 11.43
C LEU A 246 10.50 -3.04 12.47
N GLU A 247 11.59 -2.83 13.21
CA GLU A 247 11.95 -3.68 14.34
C GLU A 247 11.08 -3.35 15.56
N VAL A 248 10.09 -4.22 15.81
CA VAL A 248 9.14 -4.05 16.91
C VAL A 248 9.55 -4.80 18.18
N GLY A 249 10.52 -5.71 18.12
CA GLY A 249 11.02 -6.44 19.28
C GLY A 249 9.91 -7.16 20.04
N THR A 250 9.91 -7.04 21.37
CA THR A 250 8.92 -7.65 22.28
C THR A 250 7.64 -6.82 22.45
N ARG A 251 7.49 -5.69 21.74
CA ARG A 251 6.40 -4.73 21.99
C ARG A 251 5.01 -5.36 21.88
N GLU A 252 4.79 -6.25 20.94
CA GLU A 252 3.46 -6.86 20.74
C GLU A 252 3.07 -7.71 21.96
N GLU A 253 4.00 -8.54 22.42
CA GLU A 253 3.84 -9.39 23.59
C GLU A 253 3.71 -8.54 24.86
N ASP A 254 4.52 -7.51 25.00
CA ASP A 254 4.48 -6.61 26.15
C ASP A 254 3.14 -5.86 26.23
N VAL A 255 2.58 -5.40 25.10
CA VAL A 255 1.24 -4.79 25.06
C VAL A 255 0.18 -5.78 25.56
N LYS A 256 0.21 -7.03 25.08
CA LYS A 256 -0.72 -8.08 25.55
C LYS A 256 -0.56 -8.35 27.05
N ARG A 257 0.69 -8.42 27.54
CA ARG A 257 1.00 -8.63 28.96
C ARG A 257 0.50 -7.49 29.86
N ILE A 258 0.60 -6.24 29.41
CA ILE A 258 0.04 -5.10 30.14
C ILE A 258 -1.48 -5.24 30.26
N TYR A 259 -2.18 -5.52 29.16
CA TYR A 259 -3.63 -5.69 29.15
C TYR A 259 -4.11 -6.94 29.91
N ALA A 260 -3.26 -7.95 30.05
CA ALA A 260 -3.53 -9.16 30.84
C ALA A 260 -3.17 -9.02 32.33
N GLY A 261 -2.78 -7.83 32.79
CA GLY A 261 -2.46 -7.60 34.20
C GLY A 261 -1.20 -8.33 34.68
N ALA A 262 -0.22 -8.55 33.81
CA ALA A 262 1.02 -9.21 34.19
C ALA A 262 1.72 -8.48 35.36
N PRO A 263 2.45 -9.19 36.25
CA PRO A 263 3.08 -8.58 37.43
C PRO A 263 4.04 -7.43 37.12
N ASP A 264 4.63 -7.43 35.92
CA ASP A 264 5.55 -6.40 35.42
C ASP A 264 4.87 -5.33 34.54
N ALA A 265 3.53 -5.33 34.43
CA ALA A 265 2.78 -4.38 33.61
C ALA A 265 3.14 -2.92 33.93
N ARG A 266 3.34 -2.58 35.20
CA ARG A 266 3.76 -1.23 35.61
C ARG A 266 5.14 -0.88 35.07
N ALA A 267 6.10 -1.78 35.19
CA ALA A 267 7.45 -1.59 34.67
C ALA A 267 7.45 -1.47 33.13
N LEU A 268 6.54 -2.18 32.44
CA LEU A 268 6.38 -2.06 30.99
C LEU A 268 5.77 -0.71 30.58
N LEU A 269 4.77 -0.21 31.30
CA LEU A 269 4.22 1.14 31.10
C LEU A 269 5.31 2.21 31.25
N ASP A 270 6.13 2.11 32.30
CA ASP A 270 7.27 3.00 32.55
C ASP A 270 8.34 2.88 31.43
N ARG A 271 8.70 1.64 31.05
CA ARG A 271 9.69 1.36 29.99
C ARG A 271 9.34 2.01 28.66
N TYR A 272 8.05 2.01 28.30
CA TYR A 272 7.56 2.59 27.05
C TYR A 272 7.15 4.06 27.19
N GLY A 273 7.22 4.64 28.39
CA GLY A 273 6.80 6.01 28.66
C GLY A 273 5.33 6.22 28.33
N VAL A 274 4.47 5.27 28.68
CA VAL A 274 3.04 5.35 28.40
C VAL A 274 2.42 6.43 29.29
N ASP A 275 1.76 7.42 28.70
CA ASP A 275 1.04 8.46 29.43
C ASP A 275 -0.42 8.06 29.69
N TYR A 276 -1.03 7.35 28.74
CA TYR A 276 -2.43 6.94 28.80
C TYR A 276 -2.66 5.53 28.25
N VAL A 277 -3.67 4.86 28.77
CA VAL A 277 -4.12 3.54 28.33
C VAL A 277 -5.54 3.66 27.77
N LEU A 278 -5.72 3.27 26.50
CA LEU A 278 -7.04 3.11 25.90
C LEU A 278 -7.66 1.80 26.37
N VAL A 279 -8.96 1.81 26.64
CA VAL A 279 -9.79 0.62 26.81
C VAL A 279 -11.02 0.78 25.92
N GLY A 280 -11.06 0.04 24.83
CA GLY A 280 -12.16 -0.01 23.87
C GLY A 280 -12.49 -1.44 23.44
N PRO A 281 -13.30 -1.60 22.37
CA PRO A 281 -13.67 -2.91 21.84
C PRO A 281 -12.46 -3.76 21.41
N HIS A 282 -11.42 -3.13 20.85
CA HIS A 282 -10.21 -3.83 20.40
C HIS A 282 -9.42 -4.39 21.58
N GLU A 283 -9.24 -3.61 22.65
CA GLU A 283 -8.53 -4.03 23.84
C GLU A 283 -9.27 -5.14 24.58
N ARG A 284 -10.60 -5.02 24.72
CA ARG A 284 -11.44 -6.07 25.32
C ARG A 284 -11.45 -7.38 24.53
N ALA A 285 -11.12 -7.33 23.25
CA ALA A 285 -11.03 -8.51 22.38
C ALA A 285 -9.64 -9.16 22.41
N LEU A 286 -8.66 -8.58 23.10
CA LEU A 286 -7.35 -9.21 23.28
C LEU A 286 -7.48 -10.46 24.16
N GLU A 287 -6.75 -11.50 23.78
CA GLU A 287 -6.66 -12.71 24.57
C GLU A 287 -6.06 -12.40 25.96
N GLY A 288 -6.77 -12.84 27.01
CA GLY A 288 -6.35 -12.63 28.40
C GLY A 288 -6.58 -11.23 28.95
N PHE A 289 -7.34 -10.36 28.28
CA PHE A 289 -7.68 -9.02 28.79
C PHE A 289 -8.28 -9.08 30.21
N ASP A 290 -7.69 -8.32 31.13
CA ASP A 290 -8.12 -8.20 32.53
C ASP A 290 -8.52 -6.75 32.84
N GLU A 291 -9.83 -6.51 32.99
CA GLU A 291 -10.35 -5.18 33.33
C GLU A 291 -9.97 -4.76 34.76
N ASP A 292 -9.76 -5.72 35.66
CA ASP A 292 -9.50 -5.47 37.07
C ASP A 292 -8.08 -4.95 37.28
N ALA A 293 -7.14 -5.40 36.45
CA ALA A 293 -5.77 -4.90 36.41
C ALA A 293 -5.67 -3.39 36.13
N LEU A 294 -6.69 -2.81 35.47
CA LEU A 294 -6.72 -1.39 35.09
C LEU A 294 -7.56 -0.50 36.02
N ARG A 295 -8.29 -1.08 36.99
CA ARG A 295 -9.20 -0.33 37.88
C ARG A 295 -8.51 0.75 38.73
N GLY A 296 -7.22 0.59 39.01
CA GLY A 296 -6.44 1.55 39.79
C GLY A 296 -6.05 2.81 39.02
N LEU A 297 -6.22 2.84 37.70
CA LEU A 297 -5.82 3.97 36.87
C LEU A 297 -6.94 5.03 36.79
N PRO A 298 -6.62 6.34 36.98
CA PRO A 298 -7.62 7.40 36.88
C PRO A 298 -8.22 7.51 35.48
N VAL A 299 -9.56 7.58 35.40
CA VAL A 299 -10.27 7.77 34.12
C VAL A 299 -10.23 9.26 33.74
N VAL A 300 -9.71 9.56 32.55
CA VAL A 300 -9.56 10.93 32.02
C VAL A 300 -10.67 11.27 31.04
N ALA A 301 -11.10 10.30 30.24
CA ALA A 301 -12.21 10.44 29.31
C ALA A 301 -12.97 9.12 29.23
N ARG A 302 -14.29 9.19 29.00
CA ARG A 302 -15.15 8.03 28.80
C ARG A 302 -16.30 8.39 27.88
N GLN A 303 -16.53 7.58 26.86
CA GLN A 303 -17.65 7.73 25.94
C GLN A 303 -18.08 6.36 25.41
N GLY A 304 -19.33 5.97 25.71
CA GLY A 304 -19.85 4.67 25.31
C GLY A 304 -18.97 3.52 25.78
N ARG A 305 -18.43 2.75 24.82
CA ARG A 305 -17.57 1.58 25.08
C ARG A 305 -16.09 1.92 25.26
N TYR A 306 -15.72 3.20 25.17
CA TYR A 306 -14.34 3.66 25.24
C TYR A 306 -14.05 4.36 26.57
N ALA A 307 -12.88 4.09 27.12
CA ALA A 307 -12.32 4.81 28.25
C ALA A 307 -10.84 5.09 28.01
N LEU A 308 -10.38 6.27 28.42
CA LEU A 308 -8.98 6.65 28.41
C LEU A 308 -8.54 6.79 29.86
N LEU A 309 -7.55 6.01 30.26
CA LEU A 309 -7.01 5.95 31.60
C LEU A 309 -5.65 6.64 31.63
N ARG A 310 -5.32 7.33 32.72
CA ARG A 310 -4.01 7.92 32.95
C ARG A 310 -3.08 6.86 33.54
N ALA A 311 -1.93 6.65 32.91
CA ALA A 311 -0.95 5.68 33.39
C ALA A 311 -0.19 6.20 34.63
N HIS A 312 0.10 7.51 34.70
CA HIS A 312 0.84 8.16 35.81
C HIS A 312 0.20 9.48 36.24
#